data_AF-A0A2G6LP34-F1
#
_entry.id   AF-A0A2G6LP34-F1
#
_cell.length_a   1.000
_cell.length_b   1.000
_cell.length_c   1.000
_cell.angle_alpha   90.00
_cell.angle_beta   90.00
_cell.angle_gamma   90.00
#
_symmetry.space_group_name_H-M   'P 1'
#
loop_
_entity.id
_entity.type
_entity.pdbx_description
1 polymer ?
#
loop_
_entity_poly.entity_id
_entity_poly.type
_entity_poly.pdbx_seq_one_letter_code
_entity_poly.pdbx_strand_id
1 'polypeptide(L)'
;MKYYVIIFLYLAVSILLFNLNWELFTTYLNVDFGFGTFSTLPFLVLQVINGLILAGYMAWDRMTDLKREILISSLNKEILELQKDAEITKLKTVKSKVKNDISALESKKNNG
;
A
#
# COMPACT_ATOMS: atom_id res chain seq x y z
N MET A 1 3.38 -11.53 5.59
CA MET A 1 4.33 -12.07 6.60
C MET A 1 4.77 -11.05 7.64
N LYS A 2 5.17 -9.82 7.27
CA LYS A 2 5.66 -8.81 8.24
C LYS A 2 4.67 -8.51 9.37
N TYR A 3 3.36 -8.42 9.08
CA TYR A 3 2.33 -8.18 10.09
C TYR A 3 2.24 -9.28 11.16
N TYR A 4 2.41 -10.55 10.78
CA TYR A 4 2.37 -11.66 11.74
C TYR A 4 3.54 -11.56 12.71
N VAL A 5 4.74 -11.21 12.23
CA VAL A 5 5.92 -11.02 13.10
C VAL A 5 5.68 -9.90 14.11
N ILE A 6 5.09 -8.78 13.69
CA ILE A 6 4.75 -7.66 14.59
C ILE A 6 3.72 -8.08 15.64
N ILE A 7 2.68 -8.83 15.24
CA ILE A 7 1.65 -9.32 16.15
C ILE A 7 2.24 -10.33 17.16
N PHE A 8 3.11 -11.24 16.72
CA PHE A 8 3.78 -12.20 17.59
C PHE A 8 4.75 -11.53 18.56
N LEU A 9 5.51 -10.52 18.10
CA LEU A 9 6.38 -9.73 18.95
C LEU A 9 5.57 -8.95 20.00
N TYR A 10 4.45 -8.36 19.59
CA TYR A 10 3.52 -7.66 20.47
C TYR A 10 2.96 -8.58 21.57
N LEU A 11 2.51 -9.78 21.20
CA LEU A 11 2.04 -10.80 22.13
C LEU A 11 3.14 -11.23 23.10
N ALA A 12 4.35 -11.49 22.60
CA ALA A 12 5.49 -11.90 23.42
C ALA A 12 5.88 -10.83 24.46
N VAL A 13 5.99 -9.57 24.03
CA VAL A 13 6.30 -8.44 24.92
C VAL A 13 5.19 -8.24 25.96
N SER A 14 3.93 -8.37 25.55
CA SER A 14 2.78 -8.23 26.45
C SER A 14 2.74 -9.33 27.52
N ILE A 15 3.01 -10.59 27.14
CA ILE A 15 3.08 -11.73 28.08
C ILE A 15 4.28 -11.57 29.04
N LEU A 16 5.41 -11.07 28.55
CA LEU A 16 6.60 -10.84 29.36
C LEU A 16 6.40 -9.71 30.37
N LEU A 17 5.84 -8.58 29.94
CA LEU A 17 5.45 -7.49 30.83
C LEU A 17 4.46 -7.94 31.90
N PHE A 18 3.48 -8.77 31.50
CA PHE A 18 2.46 -9.31 32.39
C PHE A 18 3.06 -10.20 33.49
N ASN A 19 3.96 -11.12 33.13
CA ASN A 19 4.65 -11.95 34.13
C ASN A 19 5.55 -11.13 35.06
N LEU A 20 6.27 -10.14 34.53
CA LEU A 20 7.18 -9.31 35.34
C LEU A 20 6.45 -8.35 36.29
N ASN A 21 5.22 -7.97 35.99
CA ASN A 21 4.44 -7.01 36.80
C ASN A 21 3.13 -7.63 37.30
N TRP A 22 3.16 -8.93 37.63
CA TRP A 22 1.97 -9.68 38.04
C TRP A 22 1.19 -9.00 39.17
N GLU A 23 1.85 -8.62 40.27
CA GLU A 23 1.21 -7.93 41.40
C GLU A 23 0.56 -6.60 41.00
N LEU A 24 1.25 -5.83 40.14
CA LEU A 24 0.75 -4.56 39.65
C LEU A 24 -0.53 -4.76 38.82
N PHE A 25 -0.61 -5.87 38.07
CA PHE A 25 -1.72 -6.18 37.19
C PHE A 25 -2.88 -6.89 37.87
N THR A 26 -2.66 -7.55 39.00
CA THR A 26 -3.73 -8.14 39.82
C THR A 26 -4.35 -7.16 40.81
N THR A 27 -3.72 -6.00 41.02
CA THR A 27 -4.26 -4.96 41.90
C THR A 27 -5.31 -4.12 41.17
N TYR A 28 -6.47 -3.91 41.80
CA TYR A 28 -7.53 -3.08 41.24
C TYR A 28 -7.12 -1.61 41.21
N LEU A 29 -7.26 -0.98 40.04
CA LEU A 29 -7.04 0.44 39.85
C LEU A 29 -8.41 1.11 39.74
N ASN A 30 -8.64 2.09 40.61
CA ASN A 30 -9.79 2.97 40.48
C ASN A 30 -9.43 4.07 39.50
N VAL A 31 -10.03 4.02 38.31
CA VAL A 31 -9.86 5.04 37.29
C VAL A 31 -11.12 5.92 37.28
N ASP A 32 -10.93 7.21 37.47
CA ASP A 32 -12.00 8.19 37.33
C ASP A 32 -12.01 8.70 35.88
N PHE A 33 -13.12 8.47 35.19
CA PHE A 33 -13.32 8.92 33.81
C PHE A 33 -14.14 10.21 33.71
N GLY A 34 -14.45 10.88 34.83
CA GLY A 34 -15.22 12.13 34.88
C GLY A 34 -16.75 11.93 34.90
N PHE A 35 -17.23 10.71 34.71
CA PHE A 35 -18.65 10.33 34.80
C PHE A 35 -18.91 9.28 35.89
N GLY A 36 -17.86 8.88 36.62
CA GLY A 36 -17.87 7.82 37.61
C GLY A 36 -16.51 7.14 37.74
N THR A 37 -16.28 6.53 38.89
CA THR A 37 -15.10 5.72 39.17
C THR A 37 -15.36 4.26 38.78
N PHE A 38 -14.50 3.73 37.91
CA PHE A 38 -14.53 2.33 37.52
C PHE A 38 -13.31 1.63 38.09
N SER A 39 -13.56 0.56 38.84
CA SER A 39 -12.50 -0.31 39.36
C SER A 39 -12.19 -1.35 38.29
N THR A 40 -11.00 -1.26 37.70
CA THR A 40 -10.57 -2.17 36.64
C THR A 40 -9.12 -2.60 36.86
N LEU A 41 -8.75 -3.74 36.27
CA LEU A 41 -7.37 -4.20 36.31
C LEU A 41 -6.52 -3.33 35.36
N PRO A 42 -5.37 -2.80 35.79
CA PRO A 42 -4.49 -1.99 34.94
C PRO A 42 -4.11 -2.68 33.63
N PHE A 43 -4.04 -4.01 33.64
CA PHE A 43 -3.76 -4.81 32.46
C PHE A 43 -4.79 -4.59 31.35
N LEU A 44 -6.08 -4.50 31.68
CA LEU A 44 -7.14 -4.27 30.70
C LEU A 44 -7.00 -2.90 30.05
N VAL A 45 -6.67 -1.88 30.84
CA VAL A 45 -6.45 -0.51 30.34
C VAL A 45 -5.26 -0.49 29.37
N LEU A 46 -4.15 -1.13 29.75
CA LEU A 46 -2.97 -1.24 28.88
C LEU A 46 -3.25 -2.02 27.60
N GLN A 47 -4.04 -3.10 27.66
CA GLN A 47 -4.41 -3.85 26.46
C GLN A 47 -5.25 -3.02 25.50
N VAL A 48 -6.21 -2.23 26.00
CA VAL A 48 -7.01 -1.34 25.15
C VAL A 48 -6.13 -0.27 24.51
N ILE A 49 -5.25 0.38 25.27
CA ILE A 49 -4.32 1.39 24.74
C ILE A 49 -3.41 0.79 23.67
N ASN A 50 -2.80 -0.35 23.96
CA ASN A 50 -1.91 -1.00 23.01
C ASN A 50 -2.66 -1.51 21.76
N GLY A 51 -3.88 -2.01 21.91
CA GLY A 51 -4.73 -2.40 20.80
C GLY A 51 -5.05 -1.22 19.88
N LEU A 52 -5.33 -0.04 20.45
CA LEU A 52 -5.54 1.19 19.69
C LEU A 52 -4.27 1.64 18.94
N ILE A 53 -3.09 1.54 19.58
CA ILE A 53 -1.81 1.84 18.93
C ILE A 53 -1.55 0.89 17.76
N LEU A 54 -1.79 -0.41 17.94
CA LEU A 54 -1.61 -1.41 16.89
C LEU A 54 -2.57 -1.16 15.71
N ALA A 55 -3.84 -0.88 16.00
CA ALA A 55 -4.83 -0.55 14.98
C ALA A 55 -4.46 0.72 14.21
N GLY A 56 -3.99 1.75 14.90
CA GLY A 56 -3.47 2.98 14.29
C GLY A 56 -2.29 2.71 13.37
N TYR A 57 -1.33 1.88 13.80
CA TYR A 57 -0.19 1.49 12.98
C TYR A 57 -0.61 0.72 11.72
N MET A 58 -1.52 -0.25 11.85
CA MET A 58 -2.06 -1.00 10.72
C MET A 58 -2.80 -0.11 9.72
N ALA A 59 -3.60 0.84 10.20
CA ALA A 59 -4.32 1.79 9.36
C ALA A 59 -3.35 2.71 8.60
N TRP A 60 -2.31 3.20 9.29
CA TRP A 60 -1.28 4.04 8.69
C TRP A 60 -0.52 3.32 7.58
N ASP A 61 -0.07 2.10 7.86
CA ASP A 61 0.71 1.30 6.92
C ASP A 61 -0.10 0.95 5.66
N ARG A 62 -1.38 0.59 5.83
CA ARG A 62 -2.30 0.37 4.72
C ARG A 62 -2.49 1.62 3.87
N MET A 63 -2.56 2.79 4.49
CA MET A 63 -2.70 4.05 3.76
C MET A 63 -1.44 4.38 2.95
N THR A 64 -0.25 4.07 3.45
CA THR A 64 1.00 4.23 2.70
C THR A 64 1.12 3.26 1.52
N ASP A 65 0.67 2.02 1.69
CA ASP A 65 0.67 1.03 0.61
C ASP A 65 -0.29 1.41 -0.52
N LEU A 66 -1.50 1.87 -0.19
CA LEU A 66 -2.45 2.39 -1.18
C LEU A 66 -1.87 3.55 -2.00
N LYS A 67 -1.16 4.49 -1.35
CA LYS A 67 -0.49 5.59 -2.05
C LYS A 67 0.58 5.09 -3.03
N ARG A 68 1.35 4.08 -2.63
CA ARG A 68 2.34 3.45 -3.52
C ARG A 68 1.69 2.75 -4.70
N GLU A 69 0.62 2.00 -4.45
CA GLU A 69 -0.07 1.23 -5.49
C GLU A 69 -0.73 2.15 -6.53
N ILE A 70 -1.31 3.28 -6.09
CA ILE A 70 -1.84 4.32 -6.98
C ILE A 70 -0.72 4.89 -7.85
N LEU A 71 0.45 5.18 -7.27
CA LEU A 71 1.59 5.74 -8.01
C LEU A 71 2.16 4.74 -9.03
N ILE A 72 2.24 3.45 -8.66
CA ILE A 72 2.65 2.39 -9.60
C ILE A 72 1.62 2.26 -10.73
N SER A 73 0.33 2.32 -10.41
CA SER A 73 -0.75 2.26 -11.40
C SER A 73 -0.71 3.44 -12.37
N SER A 74 -0.45 4.66 -11.88
CA SER A 74 -0.30 5.83 -12.75
C SER A 74 0.91 5.70 -13.68
N LEU A 75 2.06 5.26 -13.15
CA LEU A 75 3.26 5.04 -13.96
C LEU A 75 3.04 3.96 -15.02
N ASN A 76 2.36 2.86 -14.68
CA ASN A 76 2.05 1.80 -15.64
C ASN A 76 1.10 2.28 -16.75
N LYS A 77 0.14 3.16 -16.44
CA LYS A 77 -0.72 3.78 -17.47
C LYS A 77 0.10 4.67 -18.40
N GLU A 78 0.98 5.49 -17.86
CA GLU A 78 1.86 6.36 -18.66
C GLU A 78 2.79 5.54 -19.57
N ILE A 79 3.38 4.47 -19.07
CA ILE A 79 4.18 3.53 -19.87
C ILE A 79 3.34 2.94 -21.01
N LEU A 80 2.09 2.56 -20.73
CA LEU A 80 1.20 1.95 -21.72
C LEU A 80 0.76 2.95 -22.80
N GLU A 81 0.53 4.22 -22.43
CA GLU A 81 0.28 5.30 -23.38
C GLU A 81 1.50 5.55 -24.27
N LEU A 82 2.69 5.67 -23.67
CA LEU A 82 3.95 5.84 -24.42
C LEU A 82 4.23 4.66 -25.37
N GLN A 83 3.92 3.43 -24.96
CA GLN A 83 4.04 2.25 -25.82
C GLN A 83 3.07 2.30 -27.01
N LYS A 84 1.82 2.70 -26.78
CA LYS A 84 0.83 2.88 -27.87
C LYS A 84 1.25 3.97 -28.83
N ASP A 85 1.77 5.09 -28.34
CA ASP A 85 2.24 6.19 -29.18
C ASP A 85 3.47 5.79 -30.01
N ALA A 86 4.39 5.01 -29.44
CA ALA A 86 5.51 4.45 -30.16
C ALA A 86 5.05 3.47 -31.27
N GLU A 87 4.03 2.66 -30.99
CA GLU A 87 3.45 1.73 -31.97
C GLU A 87 2.73 2.46 -33.10
N ILE A 88 1.92 3.48 -32.78
CA ILE A 88 1.28 4.36 -33.77
C ILE A 88 2.33 5.05 -34.65
N THR A 89 3.42 5.52 -34.05
CA THR A 89 4.52 6.17 -34.78
C THR A 89 5.17 5.18 -35.74
N LYS A 90 5.49 3.96 -35.30
CA LYS A 90 6.01 2.90 -36.18
C LYS A 90 5.05 2.59 -37.34
N LEU A 91 3.75 2.45 -37.05
CA LEU A 91 2.74 2.20 -38.09
C LEU A 91 2.63 3.35 -39.09
N LYS A 92 2.74 4.61 -38.65
CA LYS A 92 2.78 5.79 -39.54
C LYS A 92 4.02 5.78 -40.43
N THR A 93 5.19 5.44 -39.89
CA THR A 93 6.44 5.36 -40.66
C THR A 93 6.40 4.24 -41.70
N VAL A 94 5.82 3.08 -41.35
CA VAL A 94 5.63 1.98 -42.32
C VAL A 94 4.66 2.40 -43.41
N LYS A 95 3.53 3.04 -43.05
CA LYS A 95 2.52 3.50 -44.00
C LYS A 95 3.06 4.55 -44.97
N SER A 96 3.89 5.50 -44.50
CA SER A 96 4.51 6.49 -45.37
C SER A 96 5.52 5.87 -46.32
N LYS A 97 6.29 4.87 -45.87
CA LYS A 97 7.25 4.14 -46.70
C LYS A 97 6.55 3.36 -47.81
N VAL A 98 5.50 2.60 -47.47
CA VAL A 98 4.68 1.87 -48.45
C VAL A 98 4.03 2.82 -49.46
N LYS A 99 3.54 3.98 -49.02
CA LYS A 99 2.96 4.98 -49.94
C LYS A 99 4.01 5.51 -50.94
N ASN A 100 5.23 5.76 -50.49
CA ASN A 100 6.33 6.21 -51.34
C ASN A 100 6.78 5.13 -52.32
N ASP A 101 6.78 3.87 -51.89
CA ASP A 101 7.14 2.74 -52.76
C ASP A 101 6.07 2.53 -53.86
N ILE A 102 4.78 2.72 -53.55
CA ILE A 102 3.68 2.64 -54.53
C ILE A 102 3.78 3.78 -55.55
N SER A 103 4.01 5.03 -55.12
CA SER A 103 4.15 6.16 -56.05
C SER A 103 5.42 6.07 -56.91
N ALA A 104 6.50 5.48 -56.39
CA ALA A 104 7.70 5.16 -57.18
C ALA A 104 7.44 4.07 -58.24
N LEU A 105 6.56 3.11 -57.97
CA LEU A 105 6.15 2.10 -58.94
C LEU A 105 5.21 2.67 -60.02
N GLU A 106 4.26 3.54 -59.64
CA GLU A 106 3.36 4.19 -60.60
C GLU A 106 4.11 5.13 -61.56
N SER A 107 5.10 5.88 -61.06
CA SER A 107 5.94 6.74 -61.90
C SER A 107 6.84 5.96 -62.86
N LYS A 108 7.30 4.76 -62.50
CA LYS A 108 8.02 3.86 -63.42
C LYS A 108 7.12 3.26 -64.51
N LYS A 109 5.85 3.04 -64.21
CA LYS A 109 4.88 2.46 -65.15
C LYS A 109 4.39 3.46 -66.21
N ASN A 110 4.45 4.76 -65.93
CA ASN A 110 4.05 5.82 -66.86
C ASN A 110 5.17 6.30 -67.81
N ASN A 111 6.40 5.85 -67.60
CA ASN A 111 7.59 6.27 -68.37
C ASN A 111 8.16 5.15 -69.28
N GLY A 112 7.44 4.05 -69.47
CA GLY A 112 7.77 2.96 -70.40
C GLY A 112 6.61 2.65 -71.32
#